data_AF-A0A960JKB7-F1
#
_entry.id   AF-A0A960JKB7-F1
#
_cell.length_a   1.000
_cell.length_b   1.000
_cell.length_c   1.000
_cell.angle_alpha   90.00
_cell.angle_beta   90.00
_cell.angle_gamma   90.00
#
_symmetry.space_group_name_H-M   'P 1'
#
loop_
_entity.id
_entity.type
_entity.pdbx_description
1 polymer ?
#
loop_
_entity_poly.entity_id
_entity_poly.type
_entity_poly.pdbx_seq_one_letter_code
_entity_poly.pdbx_strand_id
1 'polypeptide(L)' 'MGIFINNAGVLDTVQDLGRTGFRKYGINPGGAMDRNSVRLINILLGNPENESVLEMHFPASQIVFERTAVFALGGAEFGA' A
#
# COMPACT_ATOMS: atom_id res chain seq x y z
N MET A 1 -5.87 4.23 -15.99
CA MET A 1 -5.14 5.19 -15.15
C MET A 1 -4.01 4.43 -14.50
N GLY A 2 -2.76 4.88 -14.62
CA GLY A 2 -1.58 4.14 -14.15
C GLY A 2 -0.57 5.05 -13.45
N ILE A 3 0.39 4.41 -12.78
CA ILE A 3 1.60 5.04 -12.26
C ILE A 3 2.81 4.39 -12.96
N PHE A 4 3.85 5.19 -13.18
CA PHE A 4 5.12 4.71 -13.71
C PHE A 4 6.15 4.64 -12.58
N ILE A 5 6.74 3.47 -12.38
CA ILE A 5 7.82 3.27 -11.40
C ILE A 5 9.13 3.61 -12.09
N ASN A 6 9.65 4.81 -11.81
CA ASN A 6 10.91 5.27 -12.40
C ASN A 6 12.12 4.55 -11.79
N ASN A 7 12.08 4.32 -10.47
CA ASN A 7 13.04 3.49 -9.75
C ASN A 7 12.29 2.66 -8.70
N ALA A 8 12.50 1.35 -8.71
CA ALA A 8 11.90 0.45 -7.71
C ALA A 8 12.54 0.66 -6.33
N GLY A 9 11.73 0.54 -5.28
CA GLY A 9 12.20 0.47 -3.91
C GLY A 9 12.76 -0.91 -3.57
N VAL A 10 13.19 -1.10 -2.32
CA VAL A 10 13.71 -2.39 -1.86
C VAL A 10 12.66 -3.49 -1.92
N LEU A 11 11.42 -3.16 -1.60
CA LEU A 11 10.28 -4.07 -1.66
C LEU A 11 8.98 -3.28 -1.76
N ASP A 12 8.49 -3.11 -2.97
CA ASP A 12 7.17 -2.52 -3.23
C ASP A 12 6.17 -3.64 -3.52
N THR A 13 5.08 -3.69 -2.76
CA THR A 13 4.04 -4.71 -2.93
C THR A 13 2.65 -4.09 -2.90
N VAL A 14 1.73 -4.64 -3.69
CA VAL A 14 0.31 -4.28 -3.59
C VAL A 14 -0.30 -5.08 -2.46
N GLN A 15 -0.85 -4.39 -1.46
CA GLN A 15 -1.41 -5.00 -0.25
C GLN A 15 -2.84 -4.54 0.01
N ASP A 16 -3.68 -5.45 0.45
CA ASP A 16 -4.96 -5.19 1.12
C ASP A 16 -4.81 -5.51 2.63
N LEU A 17 -5.90 -5.66 3.39
CA LEU A 17 -5.84 -6.09 4.81
C LEU A 17 -5.65 -7.60 4.99
N GLY A 18 -5.53 -8.35 3.90
CA GLY A 18 -5.17 -9.76 3.86
C GLY A 18 -6.33 -10.74 3.68
N ARG A 19 -5.98 -12.01 3.60
CA ARG A 19 -6.85 -13.17 3.36
C ARG A 19 -6.98 -14.01 4.63
N THR A 20 -8.02 -13.76 5.40
CA THR A 20 -8.31 -14.52 6.63
C THR A 20 -9.15 -15.78 6.33
N GLY A 21 -9.20 -16.75 7.25
CA GLY A 21 -10.02 -17.97 7.12
C GLY A 21 -9.34 -19.19 6.47
N PHE A 22 -8.19 -19.01 5.82
CA PHE A 22 -7.50 -20.08 5.06
C PHE A 22 -6.26 -20.66 5.74
N ARG A 23 -5.91 -20.23 6.96
CA ARG A 23 -4.70 -20.69 7.68
C ARG A 23 -4.65 -22.22 7.87
N LYS A 24 -5.82 -22.85 8.03
CA LYS A 24 -5.94 -24.32 8.14
C LYS A 24 -5.45 -25.07 6.89
N TYR A 25 -5.35 -24.38 5.76
CA TYR A 25 -4.81 -24.89 4.50
C TYR A 25 -3.36 -24.45 4.25
N GLY A 26 -2.69 -23.85 5.25
CA GLY A 26 -1.33 -23.34 5.10
C GLY A 26 -1.21 -22.02 4.32
N ILE A 27 -2.34 -21.35 4.03
CA ILE A 27 -2.32 -20.06 3.33
C ILE A 27 -2.05 -18.94 4.34
N ASN A 28 -0.94 -18.22 4.12
CA ASN A 28 -0.60 -17.06 4.93
C ASN A 28 -1.63 -15.93 4.74
N PRO A 29 -1.99 -15.20 5.80
CA PRO A 29 -2.93 -14.08 5.69
C PRO A 29 -2.46 -12.99 4.72
N GLY A 30 -1.14 -12.77 4.63
CA GLY A 30 -0.60 -11.63 3.88
C GLY A 30 -1.23 -10.31 4.32
N GLY A 31 -1.40 -9.42 3.36
CA GLY A 31 -1.87 -8.06 3.58
C GLY A 31 -0.78 -7.16 4.14
N ALA A 32 -1.12 -5.89 4.29
CA ALA A 32 -0.21 -4.88 4.76
C ALA A 32 0.28 -5.17 6.19
N MET A 33 1.54 -4.87 6.44
CA MET A 33 2.19 -5.02 7.74
C MET A 33 1.63 -4.01 8.74
N ASP A 34 1.46 -2.74 8.34
CA ASP A 34 0.78 -1.71 9.13
C ASP A 34 -0.66 -1.47 8.63
N ARG A 35 -1.56 -2.30 9.14
CA ARG A 35 -3.00 -2.25 8.80
C ARG A 35 -3.69 -0.97 9.24
N ASN A 36 -3.21 -0.32 10.30
CA ASN A 36 -3.84 0.90 10.79
C ASN A 36 -3.59 2.04 9.81
N SER A 37 -2.35 2.14 9.30
CA SER A 37 -2.00 3.11 8.27
C SER A 37 -2.80 2.89 6.99
N VAL A 38 -2.97 1.64 6.52
CA VAL A 38 -3.80 1.34 5.34
C VAL A 38 -5.25 1.79 5.52
N ARG A 39 -5.87 1.45 6.65
CA ARG A 39 -7.24 1.87 6.96
C ARG A 39 -7.36 3.39 6.97
N LEU A 40 -6.41 4.07 7.62
CA LEU A 40 -6.41 5.53 7.74
C LEU A 40 -6.30 6.22 6.39
N ILE A 41 -5.33 5.86 5.54
CA ILE A 41 -5.16 6.51 4.22
C ILE A 41 -6.34 6.24 3.30
N ASN A 42 -6.94 5.05 3.36
CA ASN A 42 -8.15 4.74 2.60
C ASN A 42 -9.34 5.58 3.08
N ILE A 43 -9.54 5.71 4.40
CA ILE A 43 -10.60 6.57 4.97
C ILE A 43 -10.39 8.04 4.55
N LEU A 44 -9.15 8.54 4.58
CA LEU A 44 -8.81 9.91 4.16
C LEU A 44 -9.19 10.20 2.71
N LEU A 45 -9.09 9.19 1.83
CA LEU A 45 -9.47 9.29 0.42
C LEU A 45 -10.96 8.96 0.17
N GLY A 46 -11.72 8.56 1.19
CA GLY A 46 -13.10 8.14 1.07
C GLY A 46 -13.30 6.73 0.48
N ASN A 47 -12.23 5.92 0.45
CA ASN A 47 -12.25 4.55 -0.03
C ASN A 47 -12.76 3.58 1.05
N PRO A 48 -13.20 2.36 0.67
CA PRO A 48 -13.34 1.26 1.62
C PRO A 48 -12.02 1.02 2.37
N GLU A 49 -12.08 0.71 3.66
CA GLU A 49 -10.88 0.54 4.49
C GLU A 49 -9.92 -0.55 3.99
N ASN A 50 -10.44 -1.55 3.27
CA ASN A 50 -9.71 -2.67 2.70
C ASN A 50 -9.32 -2.48 1.22
N GLU A 51 -9.43 -1.26 0.69
CA GLU A 51 -8.99 -0.97 -0.67
C GLU A 51 -7.47 -1.19 -0.79
N SER A 52 -7.04 -1.72 -1.94
CA SER A 52 -5.64 -2.07 -2.14
C SER A 52 -4.73 -0.84 -2.21
N VAL A 53 -3.55 -0.94 -1.58
CA VAL A 53 -2.56 0.13 -1.52
C VAL A 53 -1.18 -0.38 -1.93
N LEU A 54 -0.26 0.53 -2.24
CA LEU A 54 1.15 0.19 -2.43
C LEU A 54 1.87 0.28 -1.09
N GLU A 55 2.28 -0.86 -0.55
CA GLU A 55 3.16 -0.94 0.63
C GLU A 55 4.62 -0.86 0.17
N MET A 56 5.35 0.11 0.72
CA MET A 56 6.73 0.44 0.37
C MET A 56 7.65 0.30 1.58
N HIS A 57 8.91 -0.02 1.32
CA HIS A 57 9.96 -0.15 2.33
C HIS A 57 11.11 0.78 2.00
N PHE A 58 11.81 1.30 3.00
CA PHE A 58 12.98 2.15 2.77
C PHE A 58 14.20 1.31 2.35
N PRO A 59 15.01 1.75 1.35
CA PRO A 59 14.74 2.84 0.39
C PRO A 59 13.50 2.63 -0.50
N ALA A 60 12.64 3.66 -0.57
CA ALA A 60 11.34 3.62 -1.27
C ALA A 60 11.45 3.91 -2.77
N SER A 61 10.41 3.55 -3.52
CA SER A 61 10.32 3.78 -4.97
C SER A 61 10.16 5.26 -5.35
N GLN A 62 10.59 5.58 -6.57
CA GLN A 62 10.26 6.84 -7.24
C GLN A 62 9.09 6.60 -8.19
N ILE A 63 7.98 7.27 -7.93
CA ILE A 63 6.70 7.04 -8.62
C ILE A 63 6.30 8.30 -9.38
N VAL A 64 5.94 8.13 -10.65
CA VAL A 64 5.40 9.20 -11.51
C VAL A 64 3.93 8.93 -11.77
N PHE A 65 3.07 9.89 -11.44
CA PHE A 65 1.66 9.86 -11.81
C PHE A 65 1.50 10.35 -13.26
N GLU A 66 0.94 9.51 -14.14
CA GLU A 66 0.79 9.85 -15.57
C GLU A 66 -0.31 10.90 -15.82
N ARG A 67 -1.14 11.16 -14.81
CA ARG A 67 -2.28 12.09 -14.84
C ARG A 67 -2.49 12.69 -13.46
N THR A 68 -3.23 13.78 -13.37
CA THR A 68 -3.67 14.37 -12.10
C THR A 68 -4.35 13.31 -11.24
N ALA A 69 -3.87 13.15 -10.00
CA ALA A 69 -4.37 12.19 -9.05
C ALA A 69 -4.43 12.82 -7.65
N VAL A 70 -5.36 12.32 -6.83
CA VAL A 70 -5.37 12.57 -5.38
C VAL A 70 -4.78 11.32 -4.73
N PHE A 71 -3.81 11.52 -3.84
CA PHE A 71 -3.16 10.42 -3.13
C PHE A 71 -2.98 10.80 -1.66
N ALA A 72 -2.79 9.78 -0.82
CA ALA A 72 -2.44 9.92 0.58
C ALA A 72 -1.22 9.05 0.88
N LEU A 73 -0.33 9.54 1.75
CA LEU A 73 0.83 8.81 2.24
C LEU A 73 0.66 8.62 3.76
N GLY A 74 1.01 7.43 4.25
CA GLY A 74 0.93 7.08 5.66
C GLY A 74 1.97 6.03 6.02
N GLY A 75 2.04 5.67 7.31
CA GLY A 75 3.07 4.79 7.83
C GLY A 75 4.31 5.56 8.30
N ALA A 76 5.49 5.08 7.93
CA ALA A 76 6.75 5.66 8.39
C ALA A 76 7.07 7.01 7.73
N GLU A 77 7.69 7.91 8.48
CA GLU A 77 8.24 9.17 7.97
C GLU A 77 9.58 8.89 7.27
N PHE A 78 9.64 9.13 5.96
CA PHE A 78 10.84 8.95 5.14
C PHE A 78 11.60 10.25 4.87
N GLY A 79 11.15 11.38 5.42
CA GLY A 79 11.75 12.69 5.22
C GLY A 79 11.41 13.28 3.85
N ALA A 80 10.16 13.11 3.43
CA ALA A 80 9.65 13.59 2.14
C ALA A 80 9.69 15.11 2.00
#